data_AF-A0A7C2I521-F1
#
_entry.id   AF-A0A7C2I521-F1
#
_cell.length_a   1.000
_cell.length_b   1.000
_cell.length_c   1.000
_cell.angle_alpha   90.00
_cell.angle_beta   90.00
_cell.angle_gamma   90.00
#
_symmetry.space_group_name_H-M   'P 1'
#
loop_
_entity.id
_entity.type
_entity.pdbx_description
1 polymer ?
#
loop_
_entity_poly.entity_id
_entity_poly.type
_entity_poly.pdbx_seq_one_letter_code
_entity_poly.pdbx_strand_id
1 'polypeptide(L)'
;MKQRRGWRWAAVLCAAPLVFAQSADHKIDRALLERLAESAEASAPFFVIFKERAEVAALARIADRAARSRAVIGALRATAARTQAGVQGYLGGRGVRFLPFWIENTLYVPEGRLALARALAERPEVLALVAEEVRQLPPLAPAGEFAAQSLEWNIAKIRADQVWASATG
;
A
#
# COMPACT_ATOMS: atom_id res chain seq x y z
N MET A 1 -5.37 -8.14 -82.48
CA MET A 1 -4.59 -9.07 -81.62
C MET A 1 -3.56 -8.29 -80.82
N LYS A 2 -3.69 -8.17 -79.49
CA LYS A 2 -2.56 -8.06 -78.55
C LYS A 2 -3.02 -8.19 -77.08
N GLN A 3 -2.85 -9.42 -76.58
CA GLN A 3 -2.48 -9.89 -75.24
C GLN A 3 -2.76 -9.01 -74.01
N ARG A 4 -3.56 -9.57 -73.11
CA ARG A 4 -3.86 -9.13 -71.74
C ARG A 4 -2.66 -9.39 -70.82
N ARG A 5 -2.39 -8.51 -69.85
CA ARG A 5 -1.52 -8.81 -68.70
C ARG A 5 -2.29 -8.52 -67.41
N GLY A 6 -2.73 -9.60 -66.75
CA GLY A 6 -3.36 -9.54 -65.44
C GLY A 6 -2.31 -9.42 -64.33
N TRP A 7 -2.53 -8.50 -63.40
CA TRP A 7 -1.77 -8.42 -62.16
C TRP A 7 -2.35 -9.40 -61.14
N ARG A 8 -1.49 -10.31 -60.64
CA ARG A 8 -1.79 -11.18 -59.51
C ARG A 8 -1.40 -10.43 -58.24
N TRP A 9 -2.38 -10.05 -57.44
CA TRP A 9 -2.14 -9.56 -56.08
C TRP A 9 -1.82 -10.76 -55.18
N ALA A 10 -0.62 -10.82 -54.64
CA ALA A 10 -0.29 -11.75 -53.56
C ALA A 10 -0.72 -11.10 -52.24
N ALA A 11 -1.78 -11.62 -51.62
CA ALA A 11 -2.18 -11.22 -50.27
C ALA A 11 -1.24 -11.92 -49.27
N VAL A 12 -0.41 -11.13 -48.58
CA VAL A 12 0.36 -11.60 -47.42
C VAL A 12 -0.59 -11.57 -46.22
N LEU A 13 -0.94 -12.75 -45.69
CA LEU A 13 -1.61 -12.87 -44.40
C LEU A 13 -0.57 -12.63 -43.29
N CYS A 14 -0.57 -11.45 -42.68
CA CYS A 14 0.08 -11.25 -41.39
C CYS A 14 -0.79 -11.88 -40.30
N ALA A 15 -0.40 -13.05 -39.80
CA ALA A 15 -0.93 -13.57 -38.54
C ALA A 15 -0.34 -12.76 -37.39
N ALA A 16 -1.09 -11.78 -36.87
CA ALA A 16 -0.71 -11.06 -35.66
C ALA A 16 -0.86 -11.99 -34.45
N PRO A 17 0.16 -12.15 -33.60
CA PRO A 17 0.02 -12.92 -32.37
C PRO A 17 -1.01 -12.25 -31.45
N LEU A 18 -2.01 -12.99 -31.01
CA LEU A 18 -2.88 -12.62 -29.90
C LEU A 18 -2.04 -12.61 -28.62
N VAL A 19 -1.49 -11.44 -28.27
CA VAL A 19 -0.96 -11.20 -26.93
C VAL A 19 -2.16 -11.04 -26.02
N PHE A 20 -2.50 -12.09 -25.26
CA PHE A 20 -3.41 -11.92 -24.12
C PHE A 20 -2.67 -11.09 -23.08
N ALA A 21 -3.07 -9.82 -22.93
CA ALA A 21 -2.66 -9.04 -21.78
C ALA A 21 -3.21 -9.73 -20.53
N GLN A 22 -2.33 -10.34 -19.74
CA GLN A 22 -2.73 -10.87 -18.45
C GLN A 22 -3.15 -9.67 -17.59
N SER A 23 -4.44 -9.59 -17.29
CA SER A 23 -4.97 -8.47 -16.51
C SER A 23 -4.20 -8.34 -15.18
N ALA A 24 -3.72 -7.12 -14.88
CA ALA A 24 -3.14 -6.85 -13.57
C ALA A 24 -4.17 -6.89 -12.42
N ASP A 25 -5.45 -7.19 -12.71
CA ASP A 25 -6.51 -7.39 -11.71
C ASP A 25 -6.10 -8.41 -10.62
N HIS A 26 -5.19 -9.36 -10.90
CA HIS A 26 -4.67 -10.29 -9.90
C HIS A 26 -3.90 -9.62 -8.74
N LYS A 27 -3.47 -8.36 -8.90
CA LYS A 27 -2.87 -7.57 -7.82
C LYS A 27 -3.91 -6.83 -6.99
N ILE A 28 -5.14 -6.70 -7.48
CA ILE A 28 -6.21 -6.01 -6.78
C ILE A 28 -6.91 -7.02 -5.90
N ASP A 29 -7.03 -6.72 -4.60
CA ASP A 29 -7.78 -7.54 -3.67
C ASP A 29 -9.19 -7.81 -4.21
N ARG A 30 -9.67 -9.04 -4.04
CA ARG A 30 -10.94 -9.48 -4.63
C ARG A 30 -12.12 -8.64 -4.14
N ALA A 31 -12.21 -8.37 -2.83
CA ALA A 31 -13.31 -7.59 -2.28
C ALA A 31 -13.23 -6.12 -2.73
N LEU A 32 -12.02 -5.59 -2.88
CA LEU A 32 -11.82 -4.28 -3.49
C LEU A 32 -12.30 -4.24 -4.95
N LEU A 33 -11.93 -5.25 -5.74
CA LEU A 33 -12.30 -5.34 -7.14
C LEU A 33 -13.83 -5.44 -7.32
N GLU A 34 -14.47 -6.30 -6.52
CA GLU A 34 -15.94 -6.46 -6.50
C GLU A 34 -16.62 -5.12 -6.18
N ARG A 35 -16.19 -4.44 -5.10
CA ARG A 35 -16.73 -3.13 -4.68
C ARG A 35 -16.56 -2.05 -5.76
N LEU A 36 -15.41 -2.01 -6.42
CA LEU A 36 -15.15 -1.02 -7.47
C LEU A 36 -15.86 -1.34 -8.80
N ALA A 37 -16.32 -2.57 -8.99
CA ALA A 37 -17.06 -3.01 -10.17
C ALA A 37 -18.58 -2.82 -10.04
N GLU A 38 -19.09 -2.46 -8.86
CA GLU A 38 -20.53 -2.27 -8.61
C GLU A 38 -21.17 -1.23 -9.55
N SER A 39 -20.46 -0.16 -9.87
CA SER A 39 -20.91 0.85 -10.84
C SER A 39 -19.72 1.63 -11.42
N ALA A 40 -19.93 2.33 -12.54
CA ALA A 40 -18.91 3.20 -13.13
C ALA A 40 -18.45 4.33 -12.17
N GLU A 41 -19.32 4.73 -11.24
CA GLU A 41 -19.06 5.79 -10.27
C GLU A 41 -18.56 5.28 -8.91
N ALA A 42 -18.51 3.95 -8.71
CA ALA A 42 -18.06 3.35 -7.47
C ALA A 42 -16.62 3.76 -7.15
N SER A 43 -16.42 4.24 -5.93
CA SER A 43 -15.13 4.68 -5.41
C SER A 43 -14.93 4.09 -4.02
N ALA A 44 -13.69 3.71 -3.72
CA ALA A 44 -13.37 3.15 -2.41
C ALA A 44 -11.95 3.52 -1.96
N PRO A 45 -11.71 3.54 -0.64
CA PRO A 45 -10.37 3.65 -0.09
C PRO A 45 -9.59 2.35 -0.26
N PHE A 46 -8.31 2.48 -0.60
CA PHE A 46 -7.38 1.36 -0.68
C PHE A 46 -5.93 1.75 -0.40
N PHE A 47 -5.13 0.76 -0.03
CA PHE A 47 -3.68 0.87 0.08
C PHE A 47 -3.01 0.27 -1.14
N VAL A 48 -2.02 0.97 -1.68
CA VAL A 48 -1.06 0.49 -2.66
C VAL A 48 0.14 -0.06 -1.91
N ILE A 49 0.42 -1.35 -2.07
CA ILE A 49 1.57 -2.04 -1.47
C ILE A 49 2.67 -2.14 -2.54
N PHE A 50 3.88 -1.73 -2.19
CA PHE A 50 5.03 -1.77 -3.08
C PHE A 50 5.83 -3.07 -2.90
N LYS A 51 6.45 -3.56 -4.00
CA LYS A 51 7.19 -4.83 -4.01
C LYS A 51 8.44 -4.81 -3.13
N GLU A 52 9.22 -3.74 -3.23
CA GLU A 52 10.51 -3.64 -2.57
C GLU A 52 10.33 -3.24 -1.10
N ARG A 53 11.03 -3.92 -0.19
CA ARG A 53 11.09 -3.58 1.24
C ARG A 53 12.52 -3.20 1.62
N ALA A 54 12.68 -2.38 2.64
CA ALA A 54 14.00 -2.03 3.13
C ALA A 54 14.62 -3.23 3.88
N GLU A 55 15.82 -3.62 3.48
CA GLU A 55 16.61 -4.64 4.18
C GLU A 55 17.26 -4.04 5.43
N VAL A 56 16.59 -4.22 6.58
CA VAL A 56 17.04 -3.64 7.87
C VAL A 56 17.69 -4.67 8.79
N ALA A 57 17.60 -5.96 8.49
CA ALA A 57 18.13 -7.03 9.35
C ALA A 57 19.64 -6.86 9.62
N ALA A 58 20.40 -6.52 8.58
CA ALA A 58 21.84 -6.28 8.69
C ALA A 58 22.19 -5.08 9.58
N LEU A 59 21.25 -4.18 9.90
CA LEU A 59 21.50 -3.01 10.76
C LEU A 59 21.46 -3.37 12.26
N ALA A 60 20.96 -4.55 12.62
CA ALA A 60 20.94 -5.04 14.00
C ALA A 60 22.33 -5.11 14.65
N ARG A 61 23.39 -5.28 13.83
CA ARG A 61 24.80 -5.32 14.28
C ARG A 61 25.34 -3.98 14.80
N ILE A 62 24.66 -2.86 14.53
CA ILE A 62 25.09 -1.55 15.04
C ILE A 62 24.83 -1.52 16.54
N ALA A 63 25.89 -1.49 17.35
CA ALA A 63 25.78 -1.54 18.82
C ALA A 63 25.12 -0.27 19.40
N ASP A 64 25.52 0.91 18.90
CA ASP A 64 24.93 2.19 19.33
C ASP A 64 23.46 2.27 18.92
N ARG A 65 22.56 2.33 19.91
CA ARG A 65 21.11 2.32 19.68
C ARG A 65 20.67 3.51 18.84
N ALA A 66 21.22 4.69 19.10
CA ALA A 66 20.82 5.90 18.39
C ALA A 66 21.25 5.85 16.91
N ALA A 67 22.47 5.42 16.63
CA ALA A 67 22.98 5.20 15.28
C ALA A 67 22.17 4.13 14.54
N ARG A 68 21.85 3.02 15.20
CA ARG A 68 21.00 1.97 14.64
C ARG A 68 19.62 2.50 14.25
N SER A 69 18.96 3.25 15.14
CA SER A 69 17.66 3.85 14.85
C SER A 69 17.71 4.81 13.65
N ARG A 70 18.73 5.68 13.58
CA ARG A 70 18.92 6.57 12.42
C ARG A 70 19.13 5.80 11.12
N ALA A 71 19.94 4.73 11.15
CA ALA A 71 20.19 3.89 9.99
C ALA A 71 18.90 3.19 9.49
N VAL A 72 18.10 2.64 10.40
CA VAL A 72 16.82 1.98 10.07
C VAL A 72 15.84 2.99 9.44
N ILE A 73 15.66 4.15 10.06
CA ILE A 73 14.78 5.21 9.54
C ILE A 73 15.25 5.67 8.16
N GLY A 74 16.55 5.88 8.00
CA GLY A 74 17.16 6.27 6.72
C GLY A 74 16.90 5.25 5.62
N ALA A 75 17.10 3.96 5.90
CA ALA A 75 16.87 2.88 4.94
C ALA A 75 15.40 2.81 4.52
N LEU A 76 14.46 2.84 5.48
CA LEU A 76 13.02 2.79 5.19
C LEU A 76 12.56 3.99 4.34
N ARG A 77 12.98 5.21 4.71
CA ARG A 77 12.66 6.43 3.95
C ARG A 77 13.25 6.42 2.55
N ALA A 78 14.51 5.99 2.41
CA ALA A 78 15.18 5.93 1.11
C ALA A 78 14.51 4.92 0.16
N THR A 79 14.14 3.74 0.68
CA THR A 79 13.39 2.76 -0.12
C THR A 79 12.03 3.31 -0.52
N ALA A 80 11.24 3.82 0.41
CA ALA A 80 9.92 4.40 0.10
C ALA A 80 10.02 5.55 -0.92
N ALA A 81 10.96 6.48 -0.76
CA ALA A 81 11.13 7.59 -1.69
C ALA A 81 11.40 7.11 -3.12
N ARG A 82 12.30 6.13 -3.30
CA ARG A 82 12.62 5.55 -4.61
C ARG A 82 11.43 4.80 -5.21
N THR A 83 10.80 3.93 -4.43
CA THR A 83 9.78 3.00 -4.95
C THR A 83 8.43 3.67 -5.16
N GLN A 84 8.11 4.68 -4.34
CA GLN A 84 6.82 5.37 -4.42
C GLN A 84 6.81 6.52 -5.43
N ALA A 85 7.97 7.03 -5.86
CA ALA A 85 8.06 8.21 -6.73
C ALA A 85 7.21 8.10 -8.01
N GLY A 86 7.23 6.94 -8.67
CA GLY A 86 6.46 6.72 -9.90
C GLY A 86 4.93 6.79 -9.67
N VAL A 87 4.45 6.16 -8.61
CA VAL A 87 3.03 6.19 -8.22
C VAL A 87 2.61 7.59 -7.74
N GLN A 88 3.42 8.23 -6.90
CA GLN A 88 3.14 9.59 -6.40
C GLN A 88 3.07 10.59 -7.55
N GLY A 89 4.00 10.54 -8.51
CA GLY A 89 3.96 11.39 -9.70
C GLY A 89 2.73 11.14 -10.56
N TYR A 90 2.31 9.89 -10.72
CA TYR A 90 1.11 9.52 -11.47
C TYR A 90 -0.19 10.03 -10.84
N LEU A 91 -0.30 9.92 -9.52
CA LEU A 91 -1.45 10.40 -8.75
C LEU A 91 -1.47 11.94 -8.71
N GLY A 92 -0.32 12.56 -8.43
CA GLY A 92 -0.17 14.01 -8.40
C GLY A 92 -0.50 14.66 -9.74
N GLY A 93 -0.05 14.07 -10.86
CA GLY A 93 -0.38 14.55 -12.20
C GLY A 93 -1.87 14.45 -12.58
N ARG A 94 -2.67 13.74 -11.78
CA ARG A 94 -4.13 13.59 -11.94
C ARG A 94 -4.94 14.28 -10.84
N GLY A 95 -4.29 14.96 -9.91
CA GLY A 95 -4.96 15.58 -8.77
C GLY A 95 -5.63 14.57 -7.82
N VAL A 96 -5.21 13.30 -7.84
CA VAL A 96 -5.74 12.28 -6.92
C VAL A 96 -5.10 12.51 -5.55
N ARG A 97 -5.93 12.58 -4.51
CA ARG A 97 -5.42 12.68 -3.13
C ARG A 97 -4.79 11.36 -2.70
N PHE A 98 -3.67 11.43 -1.99
CA PHE A 98 -3.00 10.26 -1.43
C PHE A 98 -2.19 10.59 -0.19
N LEU A 99 -1.87 9.57 0.60
CA LEU A 99 -1.02 9.66 1.79
C LEU A 99 0.08 8.59 1.74
N PRO A 100 1.38 8.96 1.63
CA PRO A 100 2.47 8.00 1.62
C PRO A 100 2.88 7.56 3.04
N PHE A 101 3.16 6.27 3.20
CA PHE A 101 3.69 5.66 4.43
C PHE A 101 5.03 4.97 4.15
N TRP A 102 6.09 5.41 4.83
CA TRP A 102 7.45 4.94 4.56
C TRP A 102 7.84 3.70 5.36
N ILE A 103 7.16 3.37 6.47
CA ILE A 103 7.51 2.23 7.32
C ILE A 103 7.18 0.90 6.62
N GLU A 104 5.92 0.70 6.23
CA GLU A 104 5.49 -0.52 5.52
C GLU A 104 5.69 -0.42 4.00
N ASN A 105 6.25 0.70 3.52
CA ASN A 105 6.32 1.05 2.11
C ASN A 105 4.96 0.90 1.42
N THR A 106 3.98 1.67 1.88
CA THR A 106 2.61 1.68 1.37
C THR A 106 2.15 3.10 1.06
N LEU A 107 1.11 3.24 0.25
CA LEU A 107 0.49 4.52 -0.07
C LEU A 107 -1.02 4.37 -0.02
N TYR A 108 -1.70 5.23 0.73
CA TYR A 108 -3.14 5.23 0.86
C TYR A 108 -3.80 6.17 -0.14
N VAL A 109 -4.86 5.68 -0.78
CA VAL A 109 -5.74 6.42 -1.67
C VAL A 109 -7.13 6.41 -1.05
N PRO A 110 -7.65 7.53 -0.52
CA PRO A 110 -8.97 7.58 0.13
C PRO A 110 -10.13 7.40 -0.85
N GLU A 111 -9.93 7.83 -2.10
CA GLU A 111 -10.95 7.78 -3.15
C GLU A 111 -10.31 7.32 -4.45
N GLY A 112 -10.55 6.07 -4.84
CA GLY A 112 -10.13 5.58 -6.15
C GLY A 112 -11.20 4.72 -6.80
N ARG A 113 -11.38 4.95 -8.11
CA ARG A 113 -12.27 4.16 -8.98
C ARG A 113 -11.53 2.98 -9.60
N LEU A 114 -12.28 2.05 -10.20
CA LEU A 114 -11.72 0.86 -10.86
C LEU A 114 -10.62 1.16 -11.88
N ALA A 115 -10.81 2.20 -12.71
CA ALA A 115 -9.81 2.60 -13.71
C ALA A 115 -8.48 3.03 -13.07
N LEU A 116 -8.54 3.72 -11.93
CA LEU A 116 -7.35 4.10 -11.18
C LEU A 116 -6.66 2.86 -10.59
N ALA A 117 -7.43 1.98 -9.94
CA ALA A 117 -6.90 0.77 -9.33
C ALA A 117 -6.17 -0.12 -10.37
N ARG A 118 -6.77 -0.31 -11.55
CA ARG A 118 -6.16 -1.04 -12.68
C ARG A 118 -4.88 -0.37 -13.18
N ALA A 119 -4.90 0.94 -13.41
CA ALA A 119 -3.72 1.66 -13.86
C ALA A 119 -2.56 1.62 -12.86
N LEU A 120 -2.85 1.56 -11.56
CA LEU A 120 -1.86 1.34 -10.52
C LEU A 120 -1.38 -0.12 -10.48
N ALA A 121 -2.27 -1.09 -10.69
CA ALA A 121 -1.91 -2.51 -10.73
C ALA A 121 -0.96 -2.84 -11.90
N GLU A 122 -1.09 -2.18 -13.04
CA GLU A 122 -0.18 -2.34 -14.18
C GLU A 122 1.27 -1.87 -13.88
N ARG A 123 1.49 -1.13 -12.80
CA ARG A 123 2.84 -0.64 -12.45
C ARG A 123 3.73 -1.76 -11.95
N PRO A 124 4.98 -1.86 -12.45
CA PRO A 124 5.89 -2.92 -12.06
C PRO A 124 6.31 -2.83 -10.59
N GLU A 125 6.37 -1.63 -10.00
CA GLU A 125 6.71 -1.39 -8.59
C GLU A 125 5.58 -1.79 -7.61
N VAL A 126 4.35 -1.90 -8.10
CA VAL A 126 3.17 -2.25 -7.28
C VAL A 126 3.06 -3.75 -7.13
N LEU A 127 2.98 -4.20 -5.88
CA LEU A 127 2.76 -5.59 -5.48
C LEU A 127 1.27 -5.92 -5.44
N ALA A 128 0.49 -5.10 -4.73
CA ALA A 128 -0.93 -5.33 -4.51
C ALA A 128 -1.67 -4.03 -4.20
N LEU A 129 -2.99 -4.05 -4.40
CA LEU A 129 -3.92 -3.03 -3.93
C LEU A 129 -4.91 -3.71 -2.98
N VAL A 130 -4.98 -3.25 -1.73
CA VAL A 130 -5.82 -3.86 -0.70
C VAL A 130 -6.85 -2.86 -0.18
N ALA A 131 -8.08 -3.34 0.06
CA ALA A 131 -9.13 -2.51 0.64
C ALA A 131 -8.72 -2.01 2.04
N GLU A 132 -9.18 -0.81 2.39
CA GLU A 132 -9.21 -0.41 3.80
C GLU A 132 -10.21 -1.29 4.56
N GLU A 133 -9.76 -1.88 5.67
CA GLU A 133 -10.63 -2.60 6.62
C GLU A 133 -10.92 -1.72 7.84
N VAL A 134 -12.20 -1.44 8.07
CA VAL A 134 -12.66 -0.76 9.28
C VAL A 134 -13.14 -1.79 10.28
N ARG A 135 -12.52 -1.82 11.46
CA ARG A 135 -12.92 -2.70 12.58
C ARG A 135 -13.73 -1.90 13.59
N GLN A 136 -14.89 -2.42 13.99
CA GLN A 136 -15.67 -1.84 15.07
C GLN A 136 -15.11 -2.31 16.41
N LEU A 137 -14.94 -1.38 17.35
CA LEU A 137 -14.62 -1.71 18.73
C LEU A 137 -15.88 -2.13 19.47
N PRO A 138 -15.79 -3.09 20.42
CA PRO A 138 -16.90 -3.38 21.31
C PRO A 138 -17.26 -2.13 22.11
N PRO A 139 -18.55 -1.93 22.45
CA PRO A 139 -18.95 -0.81 23.29
C PRO A 139 -18.22 -0.89 24.62
N LEU A 140 -17.66 0.24 25.06
CA LEU A 140 -17.05 0.33 26.38
C LEU A 140 -18.14 0.13 27.43
N ALA A 141 -17.86 -0.69 28.45
CA ALA A 141 -18.69 -0.69 29.64
C ALA A 141 -18.72 0.73 30.23
N PRO A 142 -19.86 1.22 30.73
CA PRO A 142 -19.91 2.51 31.41
C PRO A 142 -18.83 2.52 32.49
N ALA A 143 -17.97 3.52 32.46
CA ALA A 143 -16.98 3.71 33.52
C ALA A 143 -17.76 3.84 34.83
N GLY A 144 -17.58 2.89 35.75
CA GLY A 144 -17.99 3.11 37.13
C GLY A 144 -17.26 4.33 37.68
N GLU A 145 -17.80 4.98 38.71
CA GLU A 145 -17.03 5.95 39.49
C GLU A 145 -15.89 5.22 40.20
N PHE A 146 -14.74 5.10 39.52
CA PHE A 146 -13.51 4.59 40.10
C PHE A 146 -12.88 5.72 40.90
N ALA A 147 -13.26 5.84 42.16
CA ALA A 147 -12.43 6.56 43.13
C ALA A 147 -11.23 5.66 43.44
N ALA A 148 -10.10 5.88 42.77
CA ALA A 148 -8.84 5.22 43.12
C ALA A 148 -8.40 5.69 44.51
N GLN A 149 -8.84 4.98 45.55
CA GLN A 149 -8.47 5.26 46.94
C GLN A 149 -7.11 4.63 47.30
N SER A 150 -6.58 3.74 46.47
CA SER A 150 -5.33 3.02 46.70
C SER A 150 -4.67 2.55 45.40
N LEU A 151 -3.41 2.10 45.50
CA LEU A 151 -2.66 1.50 44.39
C LEU A 151 -3.42 0.29 43.84
N GLU A 152 -3.85 0.35 42.59
CA GLU A 152 -4.60 -0.74 41.95
C GLU A 152 -3.74 -2.00 41.80
N TRP A 153 -4.37 -3.18 41.95
CA TRP A 153 -3.67 -4.47 41.97
C TRP A 153 -2.84 -4.73 40.71
N ASN A 154 -3.32 -4.29 39.54
CA ASN A 154 -2.65 -4.44 38.25
C ASN A 154 -1.35 -3.63 38.20
N ILE A 155 -1.38 -2.40 38.73
CA ILE A 155 -0.20 -1.52 38.85
C ILE A 155 0.81 -2.12 39.82
N ALA A 156 0.36 -2.57 41.00
CA ALA A 156 1.23 -3.24 41.99
C ALA A 156 1.83 -4.55 41.45
N LYS A 157 1.05 -5.34 40.71
CA LYS A 157 1.49 -6.62 40.14
C LYS A 157 2.61 -6.44 39.12
N ILE A 158 2.51 -5.41 38.26
CA ILE A 158 3.58 -5.09 37.31
C ILE A 158 4.68 -4.22 37.94
N ARG A 159 4.58 -3.90 39.24
CA ARG A 159 5.50 -3.04 40.00
C ARG A 159 5.71 -1.67 39.36
N ALA A 160 4.70 -1.14 38.69
CA ALA A 160 4.80 0.15 37.99
C ALA A 160 4.97 1.33 38.96
N ASP A 161 4.46 1.21 40.18
CA ASP A 161 4.67 2.16 41.27
C ASP A 161 6.15 2.37 41.62
N GLN A 162 6.99 1.35 41.46
CA GLN A 162 8.39 1.37 41.86
C GLN A 162 9.29 2.21 40.94
N VAL A 163 8.81 2.59 39.74
CA VAL A 163 9.57 3.38 38.77
C VAL A 163 9.10 4.83 38.66
N TRP A 164 8.00 5.21 39.32
CA TRP A 164 7.53 6.60 39.30
C TRP A 164 8.50 7.56 40.00
N ALA A 165 9.14 7.10 41.08
CA ALA A 165 10.14 7.90 41.81
C ALA A 165 11.44 8.12 41.01
N SER A 166 11.73 7.29 40.00
CA SER A 166 12.89 7.44 39.11
C SER A 166 12.53 8.04 37.75
N ALA A 167 11.26 8.34 37.50
CA ALA A 167 10.78 8.93 36.25
C ALA A 167 10.96 10.46 36.18
N THR A 168 11.54 11.08 37.19
CA THR A 168 11.93 12.49 37.17
C THR A 168 13.09 12.67 36.20
N GLY A 169 12.79 13.28 35.04
CA GLY A 169 13.79 13.81 34.11
C GLY A 169 14.43 15.08 34.63
#